data_AF-A0A0J8G5P2-F1
#
_entry.id   AF-A0A0J8G5P2-F1
#
_cell.length_a   1.000
_cell.length_b   1.000
_cell.length_c   1.000
_cell.angle_alpha   90.00
_cell.angle_beta   90.00
_cell.angle_gamma   90.00
#
_symmetry.space_group_name_H-M   'P 1'
#
loop_
_entity.id
_entity.type
_entity.pdbx_description
1 polymer ?
#
loop_
_entity_poly.entity_id
_entity_poly.type
_entity_poly.pdbx_seq_one_letter_code
_entity_poly.pdbx_strand_id
1 'polypeptide(L)'
;MPTAEKLKTSDLDIIELSGKIVYEEPQPGDYITLNGIKNSYEVKEGKYGTKSGLDYMIVENTKTGEVGMVFQGTQGQKDGGRDIITDATLPGNIPDAQLLAADEAYKEMSEKYDIKYVGGNSLGGGLGNYVASQ
;
A
#
# COMPACT_ATOMS: atom_id res chain seq x y z
N MET A 1 -6.18 21.49 -23.12
CA MET A 1 -5.61 21.25 -21.77
C MET A 1 -6.45 20.14 -21.15
N PRO A 2 -5.90 19.00 -20.71
CA PRO A 2 -6.70 18.02 -19.99
C PRO A 2 -7.09 18.61 -18.62
N THR A 3 -8.37 18.56 -18.30
CA THR A 3 -8.95 18.99 -17.03
C THR A 3 -8.41 18.11 -15.88
N ALA A 4 -8.31 18.67 -14.67
CA ALA A 4 -7.69 18.06 -13.49
C ALA A 4 -8.16 16.62 -13.15
N GLU A 5 -9.37 16.21 -13.56
CA GLU A 5 -9.87 14.84 -13.39
C GLU A 5 -9.04 13.76 -14.10
N LYS A 6 -8.20 14.11 -15.09
CA LYS A 6 -7.40 13.15 -15.85
C LYS A 6 -6.03 12.80 -15.20
N LEU A 7 -5.75 13.38 -14.03
CA LEU A 7 -4.44 13.28 -13.34
C LEU A 7 -4.48 12.44 -12.07
N LYS A 8 -5.66 11.93 -11.67
CA LYS A 8 -5.79 11.12 -10.45
C LYS A 8 -5.64 9.63 -10.75
N THR A 9 -4.89 8.95 -9.91
CA THR A 9 -4.78 7.50 -9.83
C THR A 9 -6.15 6.92 -9.54
N SER A 10 -6.56 5.93 -10.33
CA SER A 10 -7.92 5.40 -10.26
C SER A 10 -8.10 4.51 -9.04
N ASP A 11 -9.31 4.50 -8.46
CA ASP A 11 -9.61 3.61 -7.32
C ASP A 11 -9.39 2.13 -7.67
N LEU A 12 -9.58 1.74 -8.93
CA LEU A 12 -9.30 0.39 -9.42
C LEU A 12 -7.79 0.07 -9.39
N ASP A 13 -6.94 1.01 -9.76
CA ASP A 13 -5.49 0.83 -9.64
C ASP A 13 -5.09 0.72 -8.16
N ILE A 14 -5.65 1.57 -7.28
CA ILE A 14 -5.38 1.51 -5.84
C ILE A 14 -5.79 0.15 -5.28
N ILE A 15 -6.94 -0.39 -5.69
CA ILE A 15 -7.40 -1.72 -5.28
C ILE A 15 -6.44 -2.82 -5.74
N GLU A 16 -5.96 -2.78 -6.99
CA GLU A 16 -5.04 -3.78 -7.51
C GLU A 16 -3.66 -3.71 -6.83
N LEU A 17 -3.15 -2.48 -6.61
CA LEU A 17 -1.93 -2.21 -5.85
C LEU A 17 -2.02 -2.74 -4.42
N SER A 18 -3.14 -2.45 -3.75
CA SER A 18 -3.44 -2.84 -2.36
C SER A 18 -3.72 -4.34 -2.21
N GLY A 19 -4.12 -4.99 -3.30
CA GLY A 19 -4.35 -6.41 -3.40
C GLY A 19 -3.07 -7.13 -3.79
N LYS A 20 -3.02 -7.72 -4.98
CA LYS A 20 -1.96 -8.64 -5.39
C LYS A 20 -0.55 -8.03 -5.32
N ILE A 21 -0.39 -6.78 -5.76
CA ILE A 21 0.94 -6.24 -6.06
C ILE A 21 1.79 -6.03 -4.81
N VAL A 22 1.25 -5.43 -3.75
CA VAL A 22 2.03 -5.21 -2.52
C VAL A 22 2.50 -6.52 -1.87
N TYR A 23 1.82 -7.65 -2.15
CA TYR A 23 2.21 -8.98 -1.65
C TYR A 23 3.24 -9.69 -2.54
N GLU A 24 3.52 -9.17 -3.73
CA GLU A 24 4.66 -9.60 -4.54
C GLU A 24 5.98 -8.99 -4.03
N GLU A 25 5.89 -8.08 -3.04
CA GLU A 25 7.01 -7.40 -2.40
C GLU A 25 7.96 -6.73 -3.42
N PRO A 26 7.45 -5.94 -4.38
CA PRO A 26 8.27 -5.37 -5.44
C PRO A 26 9.28 -4.36 -4.85
N GLN A 27 10.44 -4.28 -5.48
CA GLN A 27 11.61 -3.56 -4.99
C GLN A 27 11.74 -2.18 -5.67
N PRO A 28 12.47 -1.24 -5.06
CA PRO A 28 12.72 0.07 -5.68
C PRO A 28 13.29 -0.05 -7.09
N GLY A 29 12.70 0.66 -8.05
CA GLY A 29 13.05 0.61 -9.47
C GLY A 29 12.26 -0.41 -10.30
N ASP A 30 11.45 -1.27 -9.67
CA ASP A 30 10.55 -2.17 -10.39
C ASP A 30 9.42 -1.40 -11.07
N TYR A 31 8.99 -1.88 -12.23
CA TYR A 31 7.84 -1.35 -12.96
C TYR A 31 6.66 -2.30 -12.86
N ILE A 32 5.51 -1.75 -12.50
CA ILE A 32 4.26 -2.50 -12.34
C ILE A 32 3.40 -2.29 -13.58
N THR A 33 2.77 -3.38 -14.02
CA THR A 33 1.75 -3.38 -15.07
C THR A 33 0.38 -3.59 -14.41
N LEU A 34 -0.45 -2.55 -14.38
CA LEU A 34 -1.84 -2.63 -13.93
C LEU A 34 -2.80 -2.50 -15.08
N ASN A 35 -3.96 -3.16 -14.99
CA ASN A 35 -5.06 -2.99 -15.94
C ASN A 35 -4.67 -3.08 -17.43
N GLY A 36 -3.68 -3.93 -17.75
CA GLY A 36 -3.15 -4.10 -19.12
C GLY A 36 -2.21 -2.99 -19.63
N ILE A 37 -1.90 -1.99 -18.80
CA ILE A 37 -1.01 -0.87 -19.13
C ILE A 37 0.38 -1.17 -18.58
N LYS A 38 1.32 -1.46 -19.48
CA LYS A 38 2.71 -1.74 -19.12
C LYS A 38 3.39 -0.54 -18.48
N ASN A 39 4.15 -0.80 -17.42
CA ASN A 39 4.95 0.21 -16.70
C ASN A 39 4.12 1.43 -16.29
N SER A 40 2.88 1.18 -15.84
CA SER A 40 1.96 2.24 -15.40
C SER A 40 2.37 2.82 -14.05
N TYR A 41 3.15 2.08 -13.26
CA TYR A 41 3.69 2.53 -11.99
C TYR A 41 5.16 2.13 -11.86
N GLU A 42 5.92 2.97 -11.15
CA GLU A 42 7.29 2.69 -10.72
C GLU A 42 7.30 2.58 -9.18
N VAL A 43 7.96 1.56 -8.65
CA VAL A 43 8.18 1.43 -7.22
C VAL A 43 9.32 2.34 -6.80
N LYS A 44 9.03 3.28 -5.90
CA LYS A 44 10.02 4.24 -5.38
C LYS A 44 10.69 3.72 -4.13
N GLU A 45 9.93 3.04 -3.28
CA GLU A 45 10.42 2.46 -2.02
C GLU A 45 9.61 1.19 -1.68
N GLY A 46 10.21 0.24 -0.99
CA GLY A 46 9.54 -0.97 -0.51
C GLY A 46 10.18 -1.45 0.78
N LYS A 47 9.37 -1.75 1.80
CA LYS A 47 9.84 -2.23 3.10
C LYS A 47 8.95 -3.39 3.53
N TYR A 48 9.57 -4.56 3.68
CA TYR A 48 8.87 -5.84 3.89
C TYR A 48 9.54 -6.67 4.98
N GLY A 49 8.81 -7.62 5.58
CA GLY A 49 9.31 -8.51 6.62
C GLY A 49 9.75 -7.77 7.89
N THR A 50 9.12 -6.64 8.20
CA THR A 50 9.54 -5.84 9.36
C THR A 50 9.17 -6.52 10.69
N LYS A 51 9.95 -6.24 11.75
CA LYS A 51 9.67 -6.77 13.09
C LYS A 51 8.35 -6.27 13.70
N SER A 52 7.87 -5.11 13.27
CA SER A 52 6.56 -4.57 13.67
C SER A 52 5.40 -5.22 12.94
N GLY A 53 5.68 -6.03 11.90
CA GLY A 53 4.67 -6.58 11.00
C GLY A 53 4.09 -5.54 10.03
N LEU A 54 4.67 -4.32 9.98
CA LEU A 54 4.27 -3.29 9.02
C LEU A 54 5.08 -3.43 7.74
N ASP A 55 4.39 -3.77 6.66
CA ASP A 55 5.00 -3.85 5.35
C ASP A 55 4.27 -2.90 4.39
N TYR A 56 5.01 -2.22 3.52
CA TYR A 56 4.45 -1.22 2.60
C TYR A 56 5.34 -1.00 1.37
N MET A 57 4.75 -0.37 0.36
CA MET A 57 5.48 0.18 -0.78
C MET A 57 5.06 1.62 -1.08
N ILE A 58 5.97 2.37 -1.68
CA ILE A 58 5.73 3.68 -2.30
C ILE A 58 5.76 3.49 -3.81
N VAL A 59 4.70 3.92 -4.49
CA VAL A 59 4.57 3.80 -5.94
C VAL A 59 4.25 5.16 -6.56
N GLU A 60 4.82 5.41 -7.73
CA GLU A 60 4.55 6.60 -8.54
C GLU A 60 3.83 6.19 -9.82
N ASN A 61 2.69 6.82 -10.10
CA ASN A 61 2.00 6.67 -11.37
C ASN A 61 2.83 7.33 -12.49
N THR A 62 3.33 6.56 -13.44
CA THR A 62 4.26 7.07 -14.48
C THR A 62 3.61 8.06 -15.45
N LYS A 63 2.28 8.10 -15.50
CA LYS A 63 1.53 9.01 -16.36
C LYS A 63 1.23 10.35 -15.67
N THR A 64 0.97 10.34 -14.37
CA THR A 64 0.49 11.52 -13.63
C THR A 64 1.53 12.09 -12.67
N GLY A 65 2.53 11.31 -12.29
CA GLY A 65 3.51 11.64 -11.25
C GLY A 65 2.94 11.57 -9.83
N GLU A 66 1.69 11.12 -9.65
CA GLU A 66 1.12 10.96 -8.32
C GLU A 66 1.81 9.82 -7.58
N VAL A 67 2.25 10.11 -6.35
CA VAL A 67 2.86 9.13 -5.46
C VAL A 67 1.84 8.64 -4.46
N GLY A 68 1.78 7.34 -4.23
CA GLY A 68 0.95 6.73 -3.21
C GLY A 68 1.73 5.79 -2.31
N MET A 69 1.24 5.66 -1.08
CA MET A 69 1.71 4.67 -0.11
C MET A 69 0.70 3.54 -0.02
N VAL A 70 1.17 2.30 -0.14
CA VAL A 70 0.32 1.11 -0.14
C VAL A 70 0.79 0.17 0.94
N PHE A 71 -0.06 -0.05 1.94
CA PHE A 71 0.20 -0.96 3.06
C PHE A 71 -0.19 -2.39 2.71
N GLN A 72 0.69 -3.34 3.04
CA GLN A 72 0.39 -4.75 2.99
C GLN A 72 -0.51 -5.14 4.17
N GLY A 73 -1.54 -5.94 3.91
CA GLY A 73 -2.29 -6.60 4.98
C GLY A 73 -1.56 -7.85 5.49
N THR A 74 -2.21 -8.60 6.38
CA THR A 74 -1.64 -9.84 6.94
C THR A 74 -1.27 -10.83 5.83
N GLN A 75 -0.05 -11.34 5.86
CA GLN A 75 0.35 -12.47 5.03
C GLN A 75 -0.31 -13.74 5.58
N GLY A 76 -1.25 -14.30 4.85
CA GLY A 76 -1.62 -15.67 5.08
C GLY A 76 -0.45 -16.59 4.82
N GLN A 77 -0.11 -17.42 5.79
CA GLN A 77 1.05 -18.31 5.69
C GLN A 77 1.10 -19.06 4.35
N LYS A 78 2.31 -19.08 3.77
CA LYS A 78 2.70 -19.79 2.55
C LYS A 78 2.56 -21.33 2.63
N ASP A 79 2.02 -21.88 3.73
CA ASP A 79 2.02 -23.32 4.04
C ASP A 79 0.61 -23.93 4.22
N GLY A 80 -0.28 -23.74 3.24
CA GLY A 80 -1.44 -24.64 3.02
C GLY A 80 -2.49 -24.73 4.13
N GLY A 81 -2.46 -23.83 5.12
CA GLY A 81 -3.43 -23.77 6.21
C GLY A 81 -4.48 -22.69 5.97
N ARG A 82 -5.75 -23.04 6.16
CA ARG A 82 -6.95 -22.17 6.07
C ARG A 82 -7.00 -21.06 7.14
N ASP A 83 -5.87 -20.49 7.54
CA ASP A 83 -5.78 -19.72 8.81
C ASP A 83 -5.86 -18.19 8.68
N ILE A 84 -5.91 -17.64 7.45
CA ILE A 84 -6.18 -16.19 7.27
C ILE A 84 -7.63 -15.84 7.64
N ILE A 85 -8.53 -16.83 7.56
CA ILE A 85 -9.97 -16.64 7.78
C ILE A 85 -10.30 -16.71 9.28
N THR A 86 -9.49 -17.42 10.07
CA THR A 86 -9.80 -17.69 11.49
C THR A 86 -9.39 -16.54 12.42
N ASP A 87 -8.25 -15.90 12.16
CA ASP A 87 -7.79 -14.69 12.86
C ASP A 87 -7.80 -13.47 11.92
N ALA A 88 -8.84 -13.36 11.09
CA ALA A 88 -9.30 -12.04 10.69
C ALA A 88 -9.66 -11.31 11.99
N THR A 89 -8.66 -10.68 12.62
CA THR A 89 -8.85 -9.75 13.72
C THR A 89 -10.03 -8.89 13.34
N LEU A 90 -11.13 -9.04 14.08
CA LEU A 90 -12.36 -8.30 13.88
C LEU A 90 -12.01 -6.84 13.52
N PRO A 91 -12.74 -6.20 12.57
CA PRO A 91 -12.56 -4.78 12.29
C PRO A 91 -12.51 -4.01 13.63
N GLY A 92 -11.32 -3.52 14.01
CA GLY A 92 -11.10 -2.85 15.29
C GLY A 92 -9.96 -3.36 16.20
N ASN A 93 -9.26 -4.46 15.91
CA ASN A 93 -8.15 -4.93 16.75
C ASN A 93 -6.77 -4.91 16.06
N ILE A 94 -6.41 -3.75 15.49
CA ILE A 94 -5.04 -3.51 14.98
C ILE A 94 -4.14 -3.24 16.19
N PRO A 95 -2.98 -3.91 16.36
CA PRO A 95 -2.08 -3.62 17.45
C PRO A 95 -1.60 -2.16 17.43
N ASP A 96 -1.63 -1.48 18.58
CA ASP A 96 -1.18 -0.08 18.71
C ASP A 96 0.23 0.14 18.16
N ALA A 97 1.14 -0.83 18.36
CA ALA A 97 2.50 -0.75 17.84
C ALA A 97 2.56 -0.72 16.30
N GLN A 98 1.61 -1.37 15.62
CA GLN A 98 1.55 -1.38 14.16
C GLN A 98 0.91 -0.09 13.62
N LEU A 99 -0.07 0.47 14.35
CA LEU A 99 -0.64 1.80 14.05
C LEU A 99 0.42 2.91 14.19
N LEU A 100 1.17 2.90 15.29
CA LEU A 100 2.26 3.85 15.52
C LEU A 100 3.37 3.69 14.47
N ALA A 101 3.75 2.45 14.15
CA ALA A 101 4.72 2.22 13.08
C ALA A 101 4.22 2.73 11.71
N ALA A 102 2.92 2.57 11.42
CA ALA A 102 2.33 3.06 10.17
C ALA A 102 2.33 4.59 10.10
N ASP A 103 1.99 5.26 11.21
CA ASP A 103 2.06 6.73 11.33
C ASP A 103 3.49 7.25 11.20
N GLU A 104 4.45 6.63 11.88
CA GLU A 104 5.88 6.97 11.76
C GLU A 104 6.38 6.79 10.32
N ALA A 105 6.08 5.65 9.69
CA ALA A 105 6.45 5.38 8.31
C ALA A 105 5.78 6.36 7.35
N TYR A 106 4.50 6.66 7.53
CA TYR A 106 3.78 7.63 6.70
C TYR A 106 4.39 9.02 6.80
N LYS A 107 4.73 9.48 8.01
CA LYS A 107 5.41 10.77 8.23
C LYS A 107 6.78 10.79 7.55
N GLU A 108 7.60 9.76 7.77
CA GLU A 108 8.92 9.66 7.15
C GLU A 108 8.83 9.68 5.62
N MET A 109 7.89 8.92 5.04
CA MET A 109 7.72 8.86 3.60
C MET A 109 7.11 10.14 3.04
N SER A 110 6.24 10.83 3.80
CA SER A 110 5.66 12.12 3.39
C SER A 110 6.68 13.25 3.37
N GLU A 111 7.76 13.15 4.14
CA GLU A 111 8.89 14.08 4.05
C GLU A 111 9.72 13.86 2.77
N LYS A 112 9.82 12.60 2.31
CA LYS A 112 10.58 12.22 1.11
C LYS A 112 9.76 12.36 -0.18
N TYR A 113 8.45 12.13 -0.10
CA TYR A 113 7.53 12.03 -1.23
C TYR A 113 6.25 12.81 -0.97
N ASP A 114 5.72 13.48 -1.99
CA ASP A 114 4.43 14.15 -1.92
C ASP A 114 3.27 13.15 -2.09
N ILE A 115 2.99 12.38 -1.02
CA ILE A 115 2.01 11.29 -1.03
C ILE A 115 0.58 11.84 -1.23
N LYS A 116 -0.06 11.45 -2.34
CA LYS A 116 -1.41 11.89 -2.74
C LYS A 116 -2.52 10.93 -2.36
N TYR A 117 -2.19 9.66 -2.15
CA TYR A 117 -3.16 8.66 -1.74
C TYR A 117 -2.51 7.58 -0.89
N VAL A 118 -3.35 6.94 -0.08
CA VAL A 118 -2.98 5.80 0.74
C VAL A 118 -3.91 4.65 0.41
N GLY A 119 -3.36 3.44 0.27
CA GLY A 119 -4.10 2.23 -0.04
C GLY A 119 -3.70 1.06 0.86
N GLY A 120 -4.55 0.05 0.92
CA GLY A 120 -4.26 -1.22 1.56
C GLY A 120 -5.50 -2.12 1.61
N ASN A 121 -5.29 -3.44 1.61
CA ASN A 121 -6.37 -4.42 1.75
C ASN A 121 -6.33 -5.04 3.16
N SER A 122 -7.50 -5.40 3.69
CA SER A 122 -7.65 -6.04 5.01
C SER A 122 -7.03 -5.17 6.10
N LEU A 123 -6.10 -5.69 6.89
CA LEU A 123 -5.29 -4.96 7.86
C LEU A 123 -4.65 -3.70 7.25
N GLY A 124 -4.13 -3.78 6.03
CA GLY A 124 -3.52 -2.64 5.33
C GLY A 124 -4.51 -1.52 5.05
N GLY A 125 -5.79 -1.83 4.83
CA GLY A 125 -6.84 -0.81 4.68
C GLY A 125 -7.14 -0.09 5.99
N GLY A 126 -7.08 -0.81 7.12
CA GLY A 126 -7.19 -0.21 8.45
C GLY A 126 -6.01 0.72 8.78
N LEU A 127 -4.79 0.30 8.45
CA LEU A 127 -3.57 1.14 8.58
C LEU A 127 -3.68 2.40 7.70
N GLY A 128 -4.14 2.23 6.45
CA GLY A 128 -4.33 3.34 5.53
C GLY A 128 -5.36 4.37 6.01
N ASN A 129 -6.51 3.89 6.52
CA ASN A 129 -7.53 4.77 7.10
C ASN A 129 -7.01 5.51 8.34
N TYR A 130 -6.24 4.83 9.19
CA TYR A 130 -5.67 5.45 10.38
C TYR A 130 -4.79 6.64 10.01
N VAL A 131 -3.78 6.45 9.16
CA VAL A 131 -2.85 7.54 8.78
C VAL A 131 -3.52 8.65 7.97
N ALA A 132 -4.55 8.33 7.17
CA ALA A 132 -5.30 9.32 6.40
C ALA A 132 -6.24 10.19 7.26
N SER A 133 -6.52 9.78 8.50
CA SER A 133 -7.43 10.47 9.43
C SER A 133 -6.75 11.40 10.43
N GLN A 134 -5.42 11.47 10.40
CA GLN A 134 -4.58 12.25 11.32
C GLN A 134 -4.45 13.73 10.91
#